data_AF-A0A354F477-F1
#
_entry.id   AF-A0A354F477-F1
#
_cell.length_a   1.000
_cell.length_b   1.000
_cell.length_c   1.000
_cell.angle_alpha   90.00
_cell.angle_beta   90.00
_cell.angle_gamma   90.00
#
_symmetry.space_group_name_H-M   'P 1'
#
loop_
_entity.id
_entity.type
_entity.pdbx_description
1 polymer ?
#
loop_
_entity_poly.entity_id
_entity_poly.type
_entity_poly.pdbx_seq_one_letter_code
_entity_poly.pdbx_strand_id
1 'polypeptide(L)' 'MKWKDIVKKHKNEWVLIEPQKVDENFNIQDGKIIAHSKDKSEIYERLLTSKRKSAYIEYTGKIPDDLAVVLIHEEI' A
#
# COMPACT_ATOMS: atom_id res chain seq x y z
N MET A 1 -1.84 -11.79 -6.78
CA MET A 1 -2.77 -12.22 -5.71
C MET A 1 -3.93 -11.25 -5.68
N LYS A 2 -5.17 -11.75 -5.54
CA LYS A 2 -6.36 -10.88 -5.46
C LYS A 2 -6.31 -10.01 -4.20
N TRP A 3 -6.76 -8.77 -4.32
CA TRP A 3 -6.78 -7.81 -3.20
C TRP A 3 -7.49 -8.36 -1.96
N LYS A 4 -8.65 -9.02 -2.16
CA LYS A 4 -9.42 -9.64 -1.07
C LYS A 4 -8.60 -10.69 -0.28
N ASP A 5 -7.69 -11.40 -0.93
CA ASP A 5 -6.85 -12.41 -0.28
C ASP A 5 -5.65 -11.78 0.42
N ILE A 6 -5.09 -10.71 -0.15
CA ILE A 6 -4.03 -9.89 0.47
C ILE A 6 -4.53 -9.34 1.81
N VAL A 7 -5.71 -8.71 1.83
CA VAL A 7 -6.33 -8.14 3.04
C VAL A 7 -6.56 -9.21 4.11
N LYS A 8 -6.96 -10.43 3.71
CA LYS A 8 -7.16 -11.55 4.65
C LYS A 8 -5.84 -12.05 5.24
N LYS A 9 -4.78 -12.09 4.44
CA LYS A 9 -3.47 -12.65 4.83
C LYS A 9 -2.64 -11.68 5.67
N HIS A 10 -2.69 -10.39 5.37
CA HIS A 10 -1.86 -9.35 5.96
C HIS A 10 -2.71 -8.35 6.74
N LYS A 11 -3.52 -8.81 7.71
CA LYS A 11 -4.51 -7.95 8.39
C LYS A 11 -3.87 -6.82 9.18
N ASN A 12 -4.38 -5.60 8.99
CA ASN A 12 -3.92 -4.38 9.69
C ASN A 12 -2.42 -4.09 9.47
N GLU A 13 -1.90 -4.48 8.31
CA GLU A 13 -0.52 -4.22 7.88
C GLU A 13 -0.50 -3.27 6.68
N TRP A 14 0.62 -2.56 6.55
CA TRP A 14 1.00 -1.87 5.33
C TRP A 14 1.59 -2.87 4.34
N VAL A 15 1.20 -2.77 3.08
CA VAL A 15 1.71 -3.63 2.01
C VAL A 15 2.31 -2.78 0.90
N LEU A 16 3.54 -3.13 0.51
CA LEU A 16 4.16 -2.67 -0.73
C LEU A 16 3.82 -3.66 -1.84
N ILE A 17 3.15 -3.18 -2.88
CA ILE A 17 2.59 -4.04 -3.91
C ILE A 17 2.90 -3.52 -5.31
N GLU A 18 3.37 -4.42 -6.18
CA GLU A 18 3.47 -4.20 -7.61
C GLU A 18 2.09 -4.52 -8.22
N PRO A 19 1.33 -3.50 -8.68
CA PRO A 19 0.00 -3.74 -9.23
C PRO A 19 0.12 -4.51 -10.55
N GLN A 20 -0.74 -5.52 -10.72
CA GLN A 20 -0.89 -6.24 -12.00
C GLN A 20 -2.20 -5.87 -12.68
N LYS A 21 -3.22 -5.49 -11.89
CA LYS A 21 -4.50 -4.97 -12.38
C LYS A 21 -5.06 -3.95 -11.40
N VAL A 22 -5.36 -2.76 -11.90
CA VAL A 22 -6.09 -1.70 -11.19
C VAL A 22 -7.38 -1.38 -11.93
N ASP A 23 -8.38 -0.86 -11.22
CA ASP A 23 -9.59 -0.33 -11.83
C ASP A 23 -9.43 1.15 -12.25
N GLU A 24 -10.50 1.74 -12.76
CA GLU A 24 -10.55 3.15 -13.19
C GLU A 24 -10.32 4.16 -12.05
N ASN A 25 -10.51 3.74 -10.81
CA ASN A 25 -10.30 4.54 -9.60
C ASN A 25 -8.94 4.22 -8.95
N PHE A 26 -8.05 3.54 -9.68
CA PHE A 26 -6.73 3.09 -9.21
C PHE A 26 -6.77 2.10 -8.04
N ASN A 27 -7.91 1.49 -7.74
CA ASN A 27 -7.96 0.45 -6.72
C ASN A 27 -7.34 -0.84 -7.26
N ILE A 28 -6.55 -1.50 -6.42
CA ILE A 28 -5.90 -2.75 -6.78
C ILE A 28 -6.93 -3.88 -6.83
N GLN A 29 -7.01 -4.56 -7.98
CA GLN A 29 -7.76 -5.81 -8.11
C GLN A 29 -6.85 -7.03 -7.94
N ASP A 30 -5.61 -6.94 -8.44
CA ASP A 30 -4.60 -7.99 -8.38
C ASP A 30 -3.18 -7.38 -8.35
N GLY A 31 -2.28 -7.97 -7.58
CA GLY A 31 -0.88 -7.57 -7.57
C GLY A 31 0.05 -8.54 -6.85
N LYS A 32 1.35 -8.25 -6.94
CA LYS A 32 2.41 -9.01 -6.28
C LYS A 32 2.91 -8.25 -5.06
N ILE A 33 2.80 -8.87 -3.88
CA ILE A 33 3.37 -8.32 -2.65
C ILE A 33 4.89 -8.35 -2.74
N ILE A 34 5.50 -7.19 -2.54
CA ILE A 34 6.95 -7.00 -2.48
C ILE A 34 7.41 -7.07 -1.01
N ALA A 35 6.70 -6.36 -0.14
CA ALA A 35 6.95 -6.31 1.30
C ALA A 35 5.64 -6.06 2.05
N HIS A 36 5.59 -6.42 3.32
CA HIS A 36 4.50 -6.08 4.23
C HIS A 36 5.08 -5.89 5.64
N SER A 37 4.48 -4.98 6.41
CA SER A 37 4.87 -4.72 7.80
C SER A 37 3.75 -3.97 8.53
N LYS A 38 3.73 -4.08 9.86
CA LYS A 38 2.91 -3.21 10.70
C LYS A 38 3.50 -1.80 10.80
N ASP A 39 4.81 -1.65 10.62
CA ASP A 39 5.49 -0.36 10.59
C ASP A 39 5.53 0.18 9.17
N LYS A 40 4.92 1.36 8.96
CA LYS A 40 4.90 2.03 7.65
C LYS A 40 6.30 2.45 7.21
N SER A 41 7.19 2.76 8.16
CA SER A 41 8.55 3.23 7.89
C SER A 41 9.37 2.16 7.17
N GLU A 42 9.26 0.90 7.62
CA GLU A 42 9.88 -0.25 6.95
C GLU A 42 9.40 -0.40 5.49
N ILE A 43 8.13 -0.09 5.22
CA ILE A 43 7.58 -0.14 3.87
C ILE A 43 8.15 0.98 2.98
N TYR A 44 8.31 2.18 3.52
CA TYR A 44 8.97 3.28 2.79
C TYR A 44 10.44 2.97 2.52
N GLU A 45 11.18 2.42 3.48
CA GLU A 45 12.57 1.98 3.25
C GLU A 45 12.65 0.92 2.15
N ARG A 46 11.73 -0.05 2.16
CA ARG A 46 11.62 -1.07 1.10
C ARG A 46 11.29 -0.45 -0.25
N LEU A 47 10.43 0.56 -0.31
CA LEU A 47 10.13 1.28 -1.55
C LEU A 47 11.38 1.98 -2.09
N LEU A 48 12.07 2.77 -1.26
CA LEU A 48 13.27 3.54 -1.61
C LEU A 48 14.41 2.65 -2.09
N THR A 49 14.57 1.48 -1.48
CA THR A 49 15.58 0.49 -1.87
C THR A 49 15.16 -0.38 -3.05
N SER A 50 13.87 -0.38 -3.41
CA SER A 50 13.37 -1.09 -4.59
C SER A 50 13.60 -0.27 -5.85
N LYS A 51 14.21 -0.87 -6.88
CA LYS A 51 14.35 -0.25 -8.22
C LYS A 51 13.05 -0.31 -9.04
N ARG A 52 11.88 -0.31 -8.39
CA ARG A 52 10.57 -0.57 -9.02
C ARG A 52 10.01 0.73 -9.61
N LYS A 53 9.51 0.66 -10.86
CA LYS A 53 8.90 1.81 -11.55
C LYS A 53 7.44 2.04 -11.19
N SER A 54 6.75 1.02 -10.68
CA SER A 54 5.36 1.08 -10.26
C SER A 54 5.18 0.26 -9.00
N ALA A 55 4.87 0.94 -7.89
CA ALA A 55 4.62 0.32 -6.61
C ALA A 55 3.61 1.18 -5.85
N TYR A 56 2.70 0.50 -5.15
CA TYR A 56 1.65 1.11 -4.35
C TYR A 56 1.90 0.72 -2.89
N ILE A 57 1.61 1.65 -1.97
CA ILE A 57 1.62 1.39 -0.53
C ILE A 57 0.17 1.44 -0.07
N GLU A 58 -0.36 0.31 0.37
CA GLU A 58 -1.75 0.21 0.82
C GLU A 58 -1.82 -0.22 2.29
N TYR A 59 -2.82 0.28 3.00
CA TYR A 59 -3.18 -0.24 4.33
C TYR A 59 -4.34 -1.23 4.21
N THR A 60 -4.18 -2.40 4.79
CA THR A 60 -5.16 -3.50 4.71
C THR A 60 -6.18 -3.49 5.86
N GLY A 61 -5.98 -2.63 6.86
CA GLY A 61 -6.91 -2.46 7.96
C GLY A 61 -8.07 -1.53 7.58
N LYS A 62 -9.02 -1.38 8.51
CA LYS A 62 -10.09 -0.39 8.37
C LYS A 62 -9.55 0.99 8.73
N ILE A 63 -9.81 1.96 7.88
CA ILE A 63 -9.59 3.37 8.18
C ILE A 63 -10.86 3.87 8.92
N PRO A 64 -10.75 4.55 10.06
CA PRO A 64 -11.90 5.13 10.73
C PRO A 64 -12.64 6.14 9.84
N ASP A 65 -13.97 6.13 9.89
CA ASP A 65 -14.82 7.02 9.07
C ASP A 65 -14.64 8.50 9.44
N ASP A 66 -14.18 8.79 10.66
CA ASP A 66 -13.94 10.12 11.22
C ASP A 66 -12.48 10.57 11.11
N LEU A 67 -11.63 9.81 10.41
CA LEU A 67 -10.22 10.19 10.20
C LEU A 67 -10.09 11.18 9.02
N ALA A 68 -9.53 12.35 9.31
CA ALA A 68 -9.04 13.27 8.29
C ALA A 68 -7.51 13.21 8.21
N VAL A 69 -6.98 13.05 6.99
CA VAL A 69 -5.53 13.09 6.72
C VAL A 69 -5.24 14.35 5.90
N VAL A 70 -4.34 15.18 6.40
CA VAL A 70 -3.83 16.35 5.66
C VAL A 70 -2.43 16.00 5.16
N LEU A 71 -2.28 15.94 3.83
CA LEU A 71 -0.97 15.87 3.21
C LEU A 71 -0.46 17.30 3.05
N ILE A 72 0.61 17.64 3.78
CA ILE A 72 1.30 18.92 3.64
C ILE A 72 2.55 18.67 2.81
N HIS A 73 2.69 19.39 1.70
CA HIS A 73 3.92 19.46 0.94
C HIS A 73 4.50 20.86 1.13
N GLU A 74 5.69 20.93 1.71
CA GLU A 74 6.48 22.16 1.77
C GLU A 74 7.56 22.06 0.69
N GLU A 75 7.69 23.08 -0.15
CA GLU A 75 8.84 23.18 -1.07
C GLU A 75 10.09 23.44 -0.20
N ILE A 76 10.95 22.43 -0.10
CA ILE A 76 12.25 22.49 0.61
C ILE A 76 13.31 23.05 -0.35
#